data_AF-A0A183H7R6-F1
#
_entry.id   AF-A0A183H7R6-F1
#
_cell.length_a   1.000
_cell.length_b   1.000
_cell.length_c   1.000
_cell.angle_alpha   90.00
_cell.angle_beta   90.00
_cell.angle_gamma   90.00
#
_symmetry.space_group_name_H-M   'P 1'
#
loop_
_entity.id
_entity.type
_entity.pdbx_description
1 polymer ?
#
loop_
_entity_poly.entity_id
_entity_poly.type
_entity_poly.pdbx_seq_one_letter_code
_entity_poly.pdbx_strand_id
1 'polypeptide(L)'
;MPNSTEDTNWERIEANAQLLGEGDNPNRDCDVIREFFSYILTRWGKALNARDEIEKRSAEGKLAATMHKQTMEHLRPLMKNLEKHNVNADIREHLIKICRLIIIDRDYIRANNAYMEMAIGNAPWPVGVTRSGLHQRPGSAKAYVSNIAHVLNDETQRKYIQAFKRIMTRCQKYFPTDPIIVSFSICLFLCEMADDVTQLLAPYQYMMKLPGKQLRSRLAKAFNFWLQVDVEILESIMTMVEMLHNASLMIDDIEDSSLLRRGLPVTHNIYGIPRTINTANYMYFAALSRCILLGKLEAVEIFTEQLMELHRGQGKELYWRDVVQCPTEKEYEEMAMQKTGGLFALPVQLMGLFGKKQYDFKSLIKNLAIYFQIRDDYINLCSQTYAEQKTFAEDLTEGKFSFPIIVAIDKKSDDDEIINILRQRPKDVEVKKYCIRMMEERGAFRYTLERLQELHDLLISQIDLLGENRELKNLIETLHKDVQPMRSLDSLNTINGN
;
A
#
# COMPACT_ATOMS: atom_id res chain seq x y z
N MET A 1 -21.39 6.54 27.44
CA MET A 1 -20.66 7.73 27.90
C MET A 1 -19.27 7.27 28.28
N PRO A 2 -18.20 7.75 27.62
CA PRO A 2 -16.83 7.36 27.98
C PRO A 2 -16.54 7.83 29.42
N ASN A 3 -15.81 7.03 30.20
CA ASN A 3 -15.47 7.30 31.60
C ASN A 3 -14.70 8.63 31.75
N SER A 4 -15.41 9.73 32.01
CA SER A 4 -14.83 11.07 32.14
C SER A 4 -13.68 11.13 33.15
N THR A 5 -13.72 10.32 34.22
CA THR A 5 -12.69 10.24 35.27
C THR A 5 -11.41 9.50 34.88
N GLU A 6 -11.42 8.62 33.87
CA GLU A 6 -10.20 7.91 33.43
C GLU A 6 -9.35 8.77 32.49
N ASP A 7 -9.99 9.60 31.69
CA ASP A 7 -9.32 10.55 30.80
C ASP A 7 -8.70 11.71 31.60
N THR A 8 -9.40 12.24 32.62
CA THR A 8 -8.84 13.30 33.49
C THR A 8 -7.59 12.84 34.26
N ASN A 9 -7.53 11.56 34.63
CA ASN A 9 -6.37 11.00 35.32
C ASN A 9 -5.16 10.84 34.39
N TRP A 10 -5.38 10.54 33.11
CA TRP A 10 -4.30 10.46 32.12
C TRP A 10 -3.74 11.84 31.77
N GLU A 11 -4.61 12.84 31.53
CA GLU A 11 -4.21 14.22 31.23
C GLU A 11 -3.31 14.78 32.35
N ARG A 12 -3.63 14.47 33.62
CA ARG A 12 -2.79 14.85 34.77
C ARG A 12 -1.43 14.17 34.74
N ILE A 13 -1.37 12.88 34.42
CA ILE A 13 -0.12 12.12 34.32
C ILE A 13 0.73 12.66 33.17
N GLU A 14 0.12 12.99 32.04
CA GLU A 14 0.79 13.55 30.86
C GLU A 14 1.37 14.95 31.14
N ALA A 15 0.60 15.82 31.79
CA ALA A 15 1.07 17.14 32.22
C ALA A 15 2.26 17.03 33.19
N ASN A 16 2.17 16.12 34.17
CA ASN A 16 3.27 15.89 35.12
C ASN A 16 4.48 15.21 34.49
N ALA A 17 4.28 14.42 33.43
CA ALA A 17 5.36 13.75 32.71
C ALA A 17 6.27 14.74 31.96
N GLN A 18 5.78 15.92 31.57
CA GLN A 18 6.61 16.98 30.96
C GLN A 18 7.74 17.43 31.89
N LEU A 19 7.49 17.38 33.21
CA LEU A 19 8.45 17.77 34.23
C LEU A 19 9.48 16.67 34.55
N LEU A 20 9.33 15.45 34.03
CA LEU A 20 10.23 14.33 34.33
C LEU A 20 11.67 14.65 33.92
N GLY A 21 12.58 14.60 34.90
CA GLY A 21 14.00 14.91 34.72
C GLY A 21 14.36 16.40 34.72
N GLU A 22 13.39 17.30 34.94
CA GLU A 22 13.63 18.75 34.99
C GLU A 22 13.75 19.26 36.44
N GLY A 23 14.82 19.99 36.76
CA GLY A 23 14.95 20.73 38.03
C GLY A 23 15.42 19.93 39.25
N ASP A 24 16.17 18.85 39.06
CA ASP A 24 16.82 18.02 40.12
C ASP A 24 15.90 17.68 41.31
N ASN A 25 14.67 17.25 41.02
CA ASN A 25 13.70 16.82 42.02
C ASN A 25 13.38 15.32 41.89
N PRO A 26 14.21 14.44 42.47
CA PRO A 26 14.07 13.00 42.32
C PRO A 26 12.81 12.42 42.97
N ASN A 27 12.23 13.11 43.96
CA ASN A 27 11.03 12.66 44.64
C ASN A 27 9.81 12.81 43.73
N ARG A 28 9.68 13.97 43.07
CA ARG A 28 8.61 14.21 42.08
C ARG A 28 8.66 13.18 40.96
N ASP A 29 9.85 12.89 40.43
CA ASP A 29 9.99 11.94 39.33
C ASP A 29 9.54 10.52 39.73
N CYS A 30 9.87 10.10 40.97
CA CYS A 30 9.40 8.82 41.51
C CYS A 30 7.87 8.78 41.67
N ASP A 31 7.25 9.89 42.11
CA ASP A 31 5.81 9.98 42.29
C ASP A 31 5.06 9.88 40.95
N VAL A 32 5.55 10.58 39.91
CA VAL A 32 4.97 10.54 38.56
C VAL A 32 5.07 9.14 37.94
N ILE A 33 6.23 8.49 38.04
CA ILE A 33 6.43 7.12 37.54
C ILE A 33 5.50 6.14 38.26
N ARG A 34 5.33 6.30 39.58
CA ARG A 34 4.42 5.48 40.39
C ARG A 34 2.96 5.66 39.99
N GLU A 35 2.52 6.91 39.77
CA GLU A 35 1.17 7.20 39.29
C GLU A 35 0.91 6.56 37.91
N PHE A 36 1.87 6.70 36.98
CA PHE A 36 1.80 6.08 35.66
C PHE A 36 1.64 4.55 35.73
N PHE A 37 2.47 3.86 36.50
CA PHE A 37 2.35 2.40 36.66
C PHE A 37 1.02 1.98 37.27
N SER A 38 0.56 2.71 38.28
CA SER A 38 -0.73 2.43 38.93
C SER A 38 -1.88 2.59 37.95
N TYR A 39 -1.85 3.65 37.13
CA TYR A 39 -2.84 3.89 36.09
C TYR A 39 -2.93 2.74 35.07
N ILE A 40 -1.79 2.34 34.49
CA ILE A 40 -1.77 1.26 33.47
C ILE A 40 -2.22 -0.09 34.06
N LEU A 41 -1.77 -0.44 35.26
CA LEU A 41 -2.17 -1.69 35.91
C LEU A 41 -3.67 -1.71 36.24
N THR A 42 -4.23 -0.59 36.67
CA THR A 42 -5.65 -0.44 36.97
C THR A 42 -6.50 -0.53 35.71
N ARG A 43 -6.10 0.19 34.65
CA ARG A 43 -6.76 0.14 33.34
C ARG A 43 -6.71 -1.27 32.75
N TRP A 44 -5.58 -1.96 32.87
CA TRP A 44 -5.45 -3.35 32.44
C TRP A 44 -6.38 -4.28 33.24
N GLY A 45 -6.44 -4.15 34.57
CA GLY A 45 -7.36 -4.94 35.40
C GLY A 45 -8.83 -4.74 35.03
N LYS A 46 -9.27 -3.49 34.83
CA LYS A 46 -10.63 -3.17 34.39
C LYS A 46 -10.96 -3.78 33.03
N ALA A 47 -10.05 -3.64 32.06
CA ALA A 47 -10.21 -4.24 30.74
C ALA A 47 -10.34 -5.77 30.81
N LEU A 48 -9.59 -6.44 31.70
CA LEU A 48 -9.71 -7.88 31.88
C LEU A 48 -11.06 -8.29 32.49
N ASN A 49 -11.61 -7.47 33.39
CA ASN A 49 -12.89 -7.73 34.06
C ASN A 49 -14.12 -7.43 33.18
N ALA A 50 -13.99 -6.53 32.21
CA ALA A 50 -15.05 -6.16 31.28
C ALA A 50 -15.34 -7.22 30.21
N ARG A 51 -14.49 -8.23 30.06
CA ARG A 51 -14.65 -9.32 29.09
C ARG A 51 -15.85 -10.23 29.39
N ASP A 52 -16.37 -10.86 28.34
CA ASP A 52 -17.48 -11.80 28.47
C ASP A 52 -17.09 -13.07 29.25
N GLU A 53 -18.06 -13.71 29.90
CA GLU A 53 -17.82 -14.90 30.73
C GLU A 53 -17.24 -16.09 29.95
N ILE A 54 -17.56 -16.20 28.65
CA ILE A 54 -17.00 -17.21 27.76
C ILE A 54 -15.49 -16.97 27.57
N GLU A 55 -15.10 -15.73 27.27
CA GLU A 55 -13.70 -15.35 27.09
C GLU A 55 -12.91 -15.51 28.40
N LYS A 56 -13.48 -15.12 29.54
CA LYS A 56 -12.84 -15.29 30.86
C LYS A 56 -12.54 -16.74 31.22
N ARG A 57 -13.41 -17.68 30.83
CA ARG A 57 -13.27 -19.11 31.12
C ARG A 57 -12.33 -19.85 30.17
N SER A 58 -12.04 -19.26 29.01
CA SER A 58 -11.08 -19.79 28.03
C SER A 58 -9.66 -19.92 28.61
N ALA A 59 -8.84 -20.77 28.00
CA ALA A 59 -7.44 -20.94 28.39
C ALA A 59 -6.65 -19.62 28.26
N GLU A 60 -6.89 -18.88 27.18
CA GLU A 60 -6.29 -17.57 26.90
C GLU A 60 -6.73 -16.50 27.93
N GLY A 61 -8.01 -16.49 28.29
CA GLY A 61 -8.58 -15.58 29.29
C GLY A 61 -7.96 -15.75 30.67
N LYS A 62 -7.79 -17.01 31.11
CA LYS A 62 -7.14 -17.39 32.37
C LYS A 62 -5.64 -17.06 32.37
N LEU A 63 -4.95 -17.31 31.25
CA LEU A 63 -3.54 -16.96 31.09
C LEU A 63 -3.33 -15.44 31.18
N ALA A 64 -4.19 -14.65 30.52
CA ALA A 64 -4.12 -13.19 30.56
C ALA A 64 -4.35 -12.63 31.98
N ALA A 65 -5.29 -13.20 32.75
CA ALA A 65 -5.53 -12.83 34.13
C ALA A 65 -4.35 -13.19 35.05
N THR A 66 -3.77 -14.38 34.85
CA THR A 66 -2.57 -14.82 35.58
C THR A 66 -1.37 -13.91 35.29
N MET A 67 -1.20 -13.53 34.02
CA MET A 67 -0.14 -12.62 33.59
C MET A 67 -0.25 -11.24 34.24
N HIS A 68 -1.46 -10.68 34.36
CA HIS A 68 -1.70 -9.43 35.06
C HIS A 68 -1.37 -9.55 36.56
N LYS A 69 -1.86 -10.60 37.22
CA LYS A 69 -1.56 -10.88 38.64
C LYS A 69 -0.06 -10.98 38.91
N GLN A 70 0.66 -11.77 38.11
CA GLN A 70 2.12 -11.90 38.22
C GLN A 70 2.84 -10.57 38.00
N THR A 71 2.38 -9.76 37.04
CA THR A 71 2.98 -8.45 36.75
C THR A 71 2.82 -7.50 37.94
N MET A 72 1.64 -7.48 38.59
CA MET A 72 1.43 -6.70 39.81
C MET A 72 2.32 -7.16 40.97
N GLU A 73 2.47 -8.47 41.16
CA GLU A 73 3.32 -9.04 42.21
C GLU A 73 4.80 -8.71 42.00
N HIS A 74 5.27 -8.85 40.76
CA HIS A 74 6.65 -8.55 40.38
C HIS A 74 6.99 -7.06 40.47
N LEU A 75 6.04 -6.16 40.19
CA LEU A 75 6.27 -4.71 40.26
C LEU A 75 6.18 -4.15 41.68
N ARG A 76 5.55 -4.88 42.62
CA ARG A 76 5.30 -4.43 44.01
C ARG A 76 6.57 -3.92 44.73
N PRO A 77 7.75 -4.56 44.63
CA PRO A 77 8.98 -4.05 45.24
C PRO A 77 9.41 -2.69 44.69
N LEU A 78 9.33 -2.51 43.36
CA LEU A 78 9.65 -1.24 42.72
C LEU A 78 8.67 -0.14 43.14
N MET A 79 7.37 -0.44 43.20
CA MET A 79 6.35 0.51 43.65
C MET A 79 6.59 1.00 45.08
N LYS A 80 7.03 0.11 45.99
CA LYS A 80 7.40 0.49 47.36
C LYS A 80 8.68 1.35 47.41
N ASN A 81 9.65 1.06 46.55
CA ASN A 81 10.87 1.86 46.48
C ASN A 81 10.62 3.26 45.90
N LEU A 82 9.73 3.37 44.90
CA LEU A 82 9.26 4.64 44.37
C LEU A 82 8.52 5.47 45.43
N GLU A 83 7.64 4.83 46.21
CA GLU A 83 6.90 5.48 47.30
C GLU A 83 7.81 5.98 48.44
N LYS A 84 8.92 5.28 48.71
CA LYS A 84 9.93 5.69 49.71
C LYS A 84 11.02 6.59 49.12
N HIS A 85 10.92 6.96 47.86
CA HIS A 85 11.93 7.73 47.12
C HIS A 85 13.36 7.12 47.19
N ASN A 86 13.44 5.80 47.34
CA ASN A 86 14.69 5.06 47.55
C ASN A 86 15.00 4.13 46.36
N VAL A 87 14.88 4.67 45.15
CA VAL A 87 15.26 3.96 43.90
C VAL A 87 16.69 4.34 43.55
N ASN A 88 17.48 3.35 43.11
CA ASN A 88 18.83 3.58 42.60
C ASN A 88 18.83 4.66 41.49
N ALA A 89 19.76 5.60 41.55
CA ALA A 89 19.83 6.74 40.64
C ALA A 89 19.90 6.32 39.15
N ASP A 90 20.69 5.30 38.82
CA ASP A 90 20.84 4.80 37.44
C ASP A 90 19.53 4.23 36.92
N ILE A 91 18.81 3.47 37.75
CA ILE A 91 17.52 2.88 37.40
C ILE A 91 16.46 3.97 37.26
N ARG A 92 16.47 4.95 38.16
CA ARG A 92 15.56 6.10 38.10
C ARG A 92 15.74 6.89 36.80
N GLU A 93 16.98 7.16 36.39
CA GLU A 93 17.27 7.88 35.14
C GLU A 93 16.71 7.15 33.90
N HIS A 94 16.89 5.82 33.83
CA HIS A 94 16.33 5.02 32.74
C HIS A 94 14.80 4.98 32.78
N LEU A 95 14.20 4.85 33.97
CA LEU A 95 12.74 4.89 34.12
C LEU A 95 12.16 6.24 33.68
N ILE A 96 12.83 7.35 34.03
CA ILE A 96 12.48 8.71 33.57
C ILE A 96 12.49 8.76 32.04
N LYS A 97 13.59 8.35 31.41
CA LYS A 97 13.76 8.34 29.94
C LYS A 97 12.67 7.51 29.26
N ILE A 98 12.42 6.29 29.74
CA ILE A 98 11.43 5.39 29.15
C ILE A 98 10.01 5.92 29.34
N CYS A 99 9.65 6.40 30.54
CA CYS A 99 8.32 6.94 30.80
C CYS A 99 8.05 8.21 29.99
N ARG A 100 9.04 9.09 29.82
CA ARG A 100 8.92 10.27 28.97
C ARG A 100 8.64 9.90 27.51
N LEU A 101 9.42 8.95 26.96
CA LEU A 101 9.25 8.46 25.59
C LEU A 101 7.89 7.77 25.36
N ILE A 102 7.33 7.11 26.38
CA ILE A 102 6.03 6.45 26.28
C ILE A 102 4.87 7.43 26.45
N ILE A 103 4.93 8.30 27.46
CA ILE A 103 3.82 9.18 27.84
C ILE A 103 3.71 10.36 26.88
N ILE A 104 4.84 11.01 26.57
CA ILE A 104 4.87 12.23 25.75
C ILE A 104 5.04 11.87 24.28
N ASP A 105 6.15 11.19 23.95
CA ASP A 105 6.55 11.01 22.55
C ASP A 105 5.83 9.83 21.87
N ARG A 106 5.20 8.93 22.63
CA ARG A 106 4.61 7.66 22.16
C ARG A 106 5.57 6.84 21.26
N ASP A 107 6.88 7.00 21.45
CA ASP A 107 7.93 6.32 20.67
C ASP A 107 8.37 5.04 21.40
N TYR A 108 7.68 3.95 21.10
CA TYR A 108 7.96 2.65 21.70
C TYR A 108 9.28 2.03 21.24
N ILE A 109 9.85 2.48 20.11
CA ILE A 109 11.12 1.96 19.59
C ILE A 109 12.27 2.51 20.43
N ARG A 110 12.32 3.84 20.60
CA ARG A 110 13.32 4.48 21.47
C ARG A 110 13.13 4.08 22.93
N ALA A 111 11.88 3.96 23.39
CA ALA A 111 11.58 3.47 24.73
C ALA A 111 12.09 2.04 24.94
N ASN A 112 11.93 1.16 23.93
CA ASN A 112 12.48 -0.19 23.98
C ASN A 112 14.01 -0.21 24.00
N ASN A 113 14.67 0.65 23.23
CA ASN A 113 16.13 0.76 23.25
C ASN A 113 16.64 1.20 24.63
N ALA A 114 16.01 2.21 25.25
CA ALA A 114 16.33 2.64 26.61
C ALA A 114 16.03 1.54 27.66
N TYR A 115 14.97 0.75 27.46
CA TYR A 115 14.70 -0.44 28.28
C TYR A 115 15.82 -1.49 28.15
N MET A 116 16.31 -1.75 26.94
CA MET A 116 17.40 -2.70 26.71
C MET A 116 18.72 -2.21 27.34
N GLU A 117 19.01 -0.91 27.26
CA GLU A 117 20.13 -0.26 27.96
C GLU A 117 20.03 -0.49 29.48
N MET A 118 18.85 -0.31 30.07
CA MET A 118 18.60 -0.54 31.50
C MET A 118 18.69 -2.02 31.89
N ALA A 119 18.22 -2.93 31.03
CA ALA A 119 18.10 -4.35 31.34
C ALA A 119 19.41 -5.12 31.15
N ILE A 120 20.23 -4.76 30.16
CA ILE A 120 21.41 -5.53 29.76
C ILE A 120 22.71 -4.69 29.80
N GLY A 121 22.60 -3.35 29.88
CA GLY A 121 23.74 -2.46 29.78
C GLY A 121 24.39 -2.48 28.39
N ASN A 122 25.62 -2.01 28.28
CA ASN A 122 26.42 -2.01 27.04
C ASN A 122 27.07 -3.38 26.73
N ALA A 123 26.50 -4.49 27.19
CA ALA A 123 27.08 -5.81 26.95
C ALA A 123 27.04 -6.16 25.45
N PRO A 124 28.17 -6.58 24.84
CA PRO A 124 28.19 -7.01 23.46
C PRO A 124 27.33 -8.27 23.29
N TRP A 125 26.46 -8.28 22.28
CA TRP A 125 25.73 -9.47 21.87
C TRP A 125 26.70 -10.62 21.59
N PRO A 126 26.38 -11.88 21.97
CA PRO A 126 27.12 -13.02 21.46
C PRO A 126 26.83 -13.11 19.96
N VAL A 127 27.82 -12.71 19.17
CA VAL A 127 27.81 -12.77 17.70
C VAL A 127 27.90 -14.24 17.29
N GLY A 128 26.75 -14.88 17.16
CA GLY A 128 26.56 -16.20 16.58
C GLY A 128 25.50 -16.13 15.50
N VAL A 129 25.97 -16.16 14.24
CA VAL A 129 25.24 -16.39 12.98
C VAL A 129 24.80 -15.13 12.19
N THR A 130 25.57 -14.93 11.11
CA THR A 130 25.41 -14.12 9.89
C THR A 130 25.52 -12.59 9.95
N ARG A 131 26.67 -12.12 9.43
CA ARG A 131 27.00 -10.72 9.10
C ARG A 131 26.17 -10.23 7.92
N SER A 132 25.55 -9.05 8.07
CA SER A 132 25.22 -8.17 6.93
C SER A 132 25.28 -6.69 7.37
N GLY A 133 26.47 -6.10 7.25
CA GLY A 133 26.67 -4.77 6.65
C GLY A 133 26.12 -3.47 7.24
N LEU A 134 25.28 -3.44 8.28
CA LEU A 134 24.82 -2.16 8.87
C LEU A 134 24.99 -2.17 10.39
N HIS A 135 25.71 -1.18 10.92
CA HIS A 135 26.08 -0.93 12.33
C HIS A 135 27.40 -1.54 12.82
N GLN A 136 28.49 -1.21 12.13
CA GLN A 136 29.81 -1.20 12.76
C GLN A 136 29.98 0.18 13.44
N ARG A 137 29.79 0.26 14.77
CA ARG A 137 30.04 1.50 15.53
C ARG A 137 31.55 1.67 15.78
N PRO A 138 32.09 2.91 15.75
CA PRO A 138 33.51 3.16 15.98
C PRO A 138 33.95 2.68 17.38
N GLY A 139 35.14 2.07 17.46
CA GLY A 139 35.75 1.53 18.68
C GLY A 139 36.16 2.57 19.75
N SER A 140 35.53 3.74 19.78
CA SER A 140 35.88 4.86 20.67
C SER A 140 34.93 5.07 21.86
N ALA A 141 33.86 4.28 22.01
CA ALA A 141 33.05 4.30 23.22
C ALA A 141 33.70 3.47 24.36
N LYS A 142 34.92 3.84 24.75
CA LYS A 142 35.50 3.44 26.04
C LYS A 142 35.21 4.53 27.07
N ALA A 143 34.76 4.11 28.24
CA ALA A 143 34.54 4.88 29.48
C ALA A 143 33.14 5.49 29.71
N TYR A 144 32.13 4.64 29.89
CA TYR A 144 31.18 4.74 31.01
C TYR A 144 30.52 3.36 31.16
N VAL A 145 31.12 2.48 31.95
CA VAL A 145 30.41 1.29 32.42
C VAL A 145 29.48 1.82 33.51
N SER A 146 28.25 2.18 33.15
CA SER A 146 27.21 2.40 34.13
C SER A 146 27.08 1.14 35.00
N ASN A 147 26.77 1.27 36.30
CA ASN A 147 26.73 0.18 37.28
C ASN A 147 25.63 -0.90 37.00
N ILE A 148 25.06 -0.90 35.79
CA ILE A 148 23.98 -1.74 35.29
C ILE A 148 24.34 -3.24 35.32
N ALA A 149 25.63 -3.60 35.29
CA ALA A 149 26.07 -4.99 35.40
C ALA A 149 25.61 -5.70 36.69
N HIS A 150 25.34 -4.96 37.78
CA HIS A 150 24.81 -5.52 39.04
C HIS A 150 23.30 -5.75 39.02
N VAL A 151 22.55 -5.06 38.15
CA VAL A 151 21.08 -5.08 38.12
C VAL A 151 20.53 -6.45 37.70
N LEU A 152 21.24 -7.15 36.80
CA LEU A 152 20.88 -8.49 36.36
C LEU A 152 21.19 -9.60 37.38
N ASN A 153 22.00 -9.32 38.40
CA ASN A 153 22.34 -10.30 39.45
C ASN A 153 21.29 -10.37 40.58
N ASP A 154 20.42 -9.36 40.69
CA ASP A 154 19.32 -9.35 41.65
C ASP A 154 18.03 -9.89 41.00
N GLU A 155 17.57 -11.04 41.48
CA GLU A 155 16.36 -11.71 41.00
C GLU A 155 15.09 -10.86 41.20
N THR A 156 15.07 -10.00 42.23
CA THR A 156 13.98 -9.05 42.46
C THR A 156 13.95 -7.98 41.37
N GLN A 157 15.13 -7.48 40.98
CA GLN A 157 15.26 -6.47 39.95
C GLN A 157 14.89 -6.99 38.57
N ARG A 158 15.37 -8.20 38.23
CA ARG A 158 15.00 -8.89 37.01
C ARG A 158 13.49 -9.05 36.85
N LYS A 159 12.80 -9.44 37.93
CA LYS A 159 11.35 -9.65 37.92
C LYS A 159 10.57 -8.36 37.65
N TYR A 160 10.92 -7.24 38.28
CA TYR A 160 10.21 -5.98 38.01
C TYR A 160 10.57 -5.38 36.65
N ILE A 161 11.80 -5.61 36.13
CA ILE A 161 12.18 -5.17 34.78
C ILE A 161 11.34 -5.91 33.74
N GLN A 162 11.18 -7.23 33.88
CA GLN A 162 10.28 -8.01 33.02
C GLN A 162 8.82 -7.57 33.16
N ALA A 163 8.37 -7.24 34.37
CA ALA A 163 7.04 -6.69 34.60
C ALA A 163 6.86 -5.34 33.89
N PHE A 164 7.89 -4.48 33.91
CA PHE A 164 7.87 -3.21 33.22
C PHE A 164 7.80 -3.38 31.69
N LYS A 165 8.51 -4.35 31.11
CA LYS A 165 8.36 -4.67 29.68
C LYS A 165 6.92 -5.03 29.31
N ARG A 166 6.23 -5.79 30.17
CA ARG A 166 4.81 -6.12 29.97
C ARG A 166 3.93 -4.87 30.04
N ILE A 167 4.25 -3.92 30.92
CA ILE A 167 3.57 -2.62 30.99
C ILE A 167 3.79 -1.83 29.70
N MET A 168 5.01 -1.76 29.17
CA MET A 168 5.30 -1.08 27.90
C MET A 168 4.48 -1.67 26.74
N THR A 169 4.38 -3.00 26.65
CA THR A 169 3.55 -3.67 25.64
C THR A 169 2.06 -3.33 25.80
N ARG A 170 1.58 -3.16 27.04
CA ARG A 170 0.20 -2.72 27.29
C ARG A 170 -0.01 -1.25 26.93
N CYS A 171 0.97 -0.40 27.19
CA CYS A 171 0.93 1.01 26.80
C CYS A 171 0.81 1.14 25.27
N GLN A 172 1.60 0.38 24.51
CA GLN A 172 1.51 0.36 23.05
C GLN A 172 0.11 -0.02 22.54
N LYS A 173 -0.63 -0.88 23.26
CA LYS A 173 -2.01 -1.25 22.91
C LYS A 173 -3.03 -0.18 23.30
N TYR A 174 -2.84 0.51 24.42
CA TYR A 174 -3.78 1.54 24.90
C TYR A 174 -3.55 2.91 24.27
N PHE A 175 -2.30 3.21 23.93
CA PHE A 175 -1.83 4.48 23.39
C PHE A 175 -0.90 4.16 22.19
N PRO A 176 -1.44 3.70 21.05
CA PRO A 176 -0.60 3.41 19.89
C PRO A 176 0.22 4.64 19.48
N THR A 177 1.41 4.44 18.89
CA THR A 177 2.19 5.54 18.32
C THR A 177 1.34 6.26 17.29
N ASP A 178 1.30 7.59 17.39
CA ASP A 178 0.61 8.39 16.40
C ASP A 178 1.20 8.09 15.01
N PRO A 179 0.38 7.77 13.98
CA PRO A 179 0.86 7.59 12.62
C PRO A 179 1.67 8.79 12.13
N ILE A 180 1.43 9.96 12.71
CA ILE A 180 2.11 11.23 12.45
C ILE A 180 3.60 11.19 12.85
N ILE A 181 4.02 10.39 13.84
CA ILE A 181 5.44 10.33 14.26
C ILE A 181 6.26 9.43 13.33
N VAL A 182 5.64 8.35 12.83
CA VAL A 182 6.17 7.58 11.71
C VAL A 182 6.17 8.43 10.44
N SER A 183 5.12 9.23 10.24
CA SER A 183 5.00 10.22 9.16
C SER A 183 6.10 11.27 9.22
N PHE A 184 6.46 11.81 10.39
CA PHE A 184 7.51 12.82 10.53
C PHE A 184 8.90 12.24 10.23
N SER A 185 9.18 11.00 10.67
CA SER A 185 10.45 10.33 10.34
C SER A 185 10.54 10.01 8.84
N ILE A 186 9.44 9.61 8.21
CA ILE A 186 9.37 9.36 6.76
C ILE A 186 9.40 10.67 5.94
N CYS A 187 8.73 11.72 6.41
CA CYS A 187 8.65 13.02 5.75
C CYS A 187 9.99 13.78 5.86
N LEU A 188 10.68 13.68 7.00
CA LEU A 188 12.06 14.16 7.16
C LEU A 188 13.03 13.39 6.24
N PHE A 189 12.85 12.07 6.10
CA PHE A 189 13.65 11.24 5.19
C PHE A 189 13.43 11.58 3.69
N LEU A 190 12.23 12.01 3.32
CA LEU A 190 11.90 12.44 1.95
C LEU A 190 12.38 13.87 1.65
N CYS A 191 12.41 14.76 2.65
CA CYS A 191 12.88 16.15 2.48
C CYS A 191 14.41 16.30 2.51
N GLU A 192 15.16 15.42 3.18
CA GLU A 192 16.63 15.55 3.34
C GLU A 192 17.46 15.21 2.07
N MET A 193 16.85 14.74 0.98
CA MET A 193 17.59 14.27 -0.21
C MET A 193 17.34 15.13 -1.47
N ALA A 194 17.28 16.46 -1.30
CA ALA A 194 16.85 17.39 -2.35
C ALA A 194 17.75 17.44 -3.62
N ASP A 195 19.04 17.08 -3.53
CA ASP A 195 19.93 17.04 -4.70
C ASP A 195 20.10 15.63 -5.31
N ASP A 196 20.11 14.57 -4.50
CA ASP A 196 20.37 13.18 -4.95
C ASP A 196 19.11 12.51 -5.56
N VAL A 197 17.91 12.94 -5.15
CA VAL A 197 16.64 12.39 -5.65
C VAL A 197 16.24 12.95 -7.02
N THR A 198 16.81 14.09 -7.42
CA THR A 198 16.47 14.73 -8.71
C THR A 198 16.85 13.84 -9.90
N GLN A 199 18.02 13.20 -9.86
CA GLN A 199 18.45 12.29 -10.92
C GLN A 199 17.68 10.96 -10.93
N LEU A 200 17.27 10.50 -9.75
CA LEU A 200 16.43 9.32 -9.57
C LEU A 200 15.03 9.55 -10.16
N LEU A 201 14.42 10.71 -9.93
CA LEU A 201 13.07 11.00 -10.39
C LEU A 201 12.97 11.46 -11.84
N ALA A 202 14.09 11.76 -12.52
CA ALA A 202 14.07 12.24 -13.90
C ALA A 202 13.25 11.36 -14.88
N PRO A 203 13.33 10.01 -14.85
CA PRO A 203 12.49 9.15 -15.68
C PRO A 203 10.99 9.29 -15.38
N TYR A 204 10.62 9.43 -14.09
CA TYR A 204 9.23 9.61 -13.68
C TYR A 204 8.70 11.00 -14.07
N GLN A 205 9.52 12.04 -13.92
CA GLN A 205 9.17 13.40 -14.35
C GLN A 205 8.96 13.49 -15.86
N TYR A 206 9.73 12.73 -16.66
CA TYR A 206 9.47 12.60 -18.09
C TYR A 206 8.08 11.99 -18.35
N MET A 207 7.76 10.88 -17.68
CA MET A 207 6.45 10.22 -17.79
C MET A 207 5.29 11.16 -17.45
N MET A 208 5.43 11.99 -16.41
CA MET A 208 4.41 12.96 -16.02
C MET A 208 4.18 14.08 -17.03
N LYS A 209 5.17 14.43 -17.86
CA LYS A 209 5.04 15.46 -18.90
C LYS A 209 4.20 14.99 -20.09
N LEU A 210 4.03 13.67 -20.23
CA LEU A 210 3.27 13.10 -21.34
C LEU A 210 1.76 13.39 -21.18
N PRO A 211 1.04 13.84 -22.21
CA PRO A 211 -0.36 14.22 -22.11
C PRO A 211 -1.26 13.03 -21.74
N GLY A 212 -1.88 13.08 -20.56
CA GLY A 212 -2.79 12.03 -20.06
C GLY A 212 -4.26 12.43 -20.10
N LYS A 213 -5.17 11.47 -20.31
CA LYS A 213 -6.64 11.70 -20.35
C LYS A 213 -7.30 11.89 -18.96
N GLN A 214 -6.52 11.92 -17.88
CA GLN A 214 -6.95 12.05 -16.47
C GLN A 214 -8.19 11.20 -16.07
N LEU A 215 -8.36 10.05 -16.71
CA LEU A 215 -9.51 9.16 -16.54
C LEU A 215 -9.72 8.75 -15.07
N ARG A 216 -8.64 8.37 -14.38
CA ARG A 216 -8.67 7.93 -12.99
C ARG A 216 -9.09 9.04 -12.01
N SER A 217 -8.68 10.28 -12.29
CA SER A 217 -9.13 11.45 -11.52
C SER A 217 -10.62 11.70 -11.67
N ARG A 218 -11.15 11.57 -12.90
CA ARG A 218 -12.59 11.65 -13.13
C ARG A 218 -13.37 10.53 -12.45
N LEU A 219 -12.85 9.30 -12.48
CA LEU A 219 -13.47 8.15 -11.81
C LEU A 219 -13.54 8.36 -10.31
N ALA A 220 -12.45 8.74 -9.66
CA ALA A 220 -12.45 8.93 -8.22
C ALA A 220 -13.37 10.09 -7.78
N LYS A 221 -13.42 11.18 -8.56
CA LYS A 221 -14.41 12.25 -8.33
C LYS A 221 -15.84 11.71 -8.44
N ALA A 222 -16.11 10.90 -9.45
CA ALA A 222 -17.41 10.27 -9.61
C ALA A 222 -17.75 9.34 -8.44
N PHE A 223 -16.82 8.51 -7.95
CA PHE A 223 -17.06 7.69 -6.75
C PHE A 223 -17.20 8.54 -5.47
N ASN A 224 -16.55 9.71 -5.41
CA ASN A 224 -16.66 10.60 -4.26
C ASN A 224 -18.06 11.22 -4.12
N PHE A 225 -18.84 11.28 -5.19
CA PHE A 225 -20.26 11.63 -5.13
C PHE A 225 -21.02 10.77 -4.11
N TRP A 226 -20.72 9.46 -4.08
CA TRP A 226 -21.31 8.52 -3.13
C TRP A 226 -20.61 8.53 -1.78
N LEU A 227 -19.28 8.49 -1.76
CA LEU A 227 -18.49 8.26 -0.54
C LEU A 227 -18.32 9.51 0.32
N GLN A 228 -18.37 10.71 -0.27
CA GLN A 228 -18.28 12.00 0.42
C GLN A 228 -17.07 12.12 1.36
N VAL A 229 -15.89 11.77 0.86
CA VAL A 229 -14.61 11.86 1.56
C VAL A 229 -14.14 13.33 1.61
N ASP A 230 -13.46 13.69 2.70
CA ASP A 230 -12.83 15.01 2.84
C ASP A 230 -11.80 15.29 1.73
N VAL A 231 -11.76 16.54 1.28
CA VAL A 231 -10.98 16.95 0.10
C VAL A 231 -9.49 16.62 0.24
N GLU A 232 -8.91 16.90 1.40
CA GLU A 232 -7.48 16.64 1.67
C GLU A 232 -7.13 15.14 1.58
N ILE A 233 -8.01 14.29 2.11
CA ILE A 233 -7.84 12.83 2.06
C ILE A 233 -8.01 12.32 0.63
N LEU A 234 -9.01 12.84 -0.09
CA LEU A 234 -9.23 12.50 -1.49
C LEU A 234 -8.01 12.87 -2.34
N GLU A 235 -7.46 14.07 -2.20
CA GLU A 235 -6.27 14.51 -2.94
C GLU A 235 -5.04 13.64 -2.63
N SER A 236 -4.87 13.24 -1.37
CA SER A 236 -3.80 12.32 -0.95
C SER A 236 -3.95 10.94 -1.63
N ILE A 237 -5.16 10.37 -1.62
CA ILE A 237 -5.47 9.10 -2.30
C ILE A 237 -5.23 9.23 -3.81
N MET A 238 -5.66 10.33 -4.42
CA MET A 238 -5.52 10.56 -5.85
C MET A 238 -4.07 10.68 -6.30
N THR A 239 -3.27 11.44 -5.55
CA THR A 239 -1.84 11.57 -5.80
C THR A 239 -1.15 10.21 -5.75
N MET A 240 -1.49 9.39 -4.74
CA MET A 240 -0.95 8.04 -4.60
C MET A 240 -1.31 7.15 -5.81
N VAL A 241 -2.57 7.15 -6.24
CA VAL A 241 -3.02 6.32 -7.38
C VAL A 241 -2.40 6.78 -8.69
N GLU A 242 -2.19 8.08 -8.88
CA GLU A 242 -1.46 8.60 -10.04
C GLU A 242 0.02 8.21 -10.03
N MET A 243 0.65 8.19 -8.85
CA MET A 243 2.01 7.67 -8.67
C MET A 243 2.13 6.23 -9.12
N LEU A 244 1.25 5.37 -8.60
CA LEU A 244 1.21 3.95 -8.94
C LEU A 244 0.92 3.74 -10.43
N HIS A 245 -0.02 4.50 -11.00
CA HIS A 245 -0.39 4.35 -12.41
C HIS A 245 0.77 4.69 -13.35
N ASN A 246 1.45 5.81 -13.15
CA ASN A 246 2.56 6.20 -14.01
C ASN A 246 3.77 5.27 -13.81
N ALA A 247 4.01 4.81 -12.57
CA ALA A 247 5.05 3.81 -12.29
C ALA A 247 4.75 2.47 -12.97
N SER A 248 3.50 2.00 -12.92
CA SER A 248 3.11 0.75 -13.56
C SER A 248 3.23 0.82 -15.07
N LEU A 249 2.86 1.94 -15.70
CA LEU A 249 3.05 2.13 -17.13
C LEU A 249 4.53 2.11 -17.54
N MET A 250 5.44 2.64 -16.72
CA MET A 250 6.88 2.58 -17.00
C MET A 250 7.42 1.14 -16.98
N ILE A 251 6.91 0.29 -16.10
CA ILE A 251 7.27 -1.13 -16.02
C ILE A 251 6.61 -1.91 -17.17
N ASP A 252 5.32 -1.70 -17.40
CA ASP A 252 4.53 -2.28 -18.50
C ASP A 252 5.20 -2.01 -19.86
N ASP A 253 5.60 -0.75 -20.13
CA ASP A 253 6.36 -0.39 -21.35
C ASP A 253 7.63 -1.24 -21.55
N ILE A 254 8.32 -1.59 -20.45
CA ILE A 254 9.53 -2.43 -20.50
C ILE A 254 9.16 -3.90 -20.73
N GLU A 255 8.18 -4.40 -19.97
CA GLU A 255 7.72 -5.79 -20.03
C GLU A 255 7.15 -6.16 -21.40
N ASP A 256 6.54 -5.20 -22.08
CA ASP A 256 5.94 -5.32 -23.41
C ASP A 256 6.89 -4.91 -24.54
N SER A 257 8.06 -4.34 -24.22
CA SER A 257 9.00 -3.81 -25.22
C SER A 257 8.37 -2.75 -26.13
N SER A 258 7.44 -1.96 -25.59
CA SER A 258 6.72 -0.91 -26.32
C SER A 258 7.69 0.15 -26.82
N LEU A 259 7.35 0.81 -27.94
CA LEU A 259 8.23 1.84 -28.53
C LEU A 259 7.82 3.26 -28.19
N LEU A 260 6.51 3.50 -28.12
CA LEU A 260 5.93 4.81 -27.89
C LEU A 260 4.86 4.74 -26.79
N ARG A 261 4.73 5.84 -26.05
CA ARG A 261 3.68 6.07 -25.07
C ARG A 261 3.16 7.50 -25.25
N ARG A 262 1.86 7.63 -25.52
CA ARG A 262 1.19 8.94 -25.75
C ARG A 262 1.85 9.75 -26.88
N GLY A 263 2.33 9.05 -27.92
CA GLY A 263 2.93 9.62 -29.13
C GLY A 263 4.40 10.02 -28.98
N LEU A 264 5.01 9.72 -27.84
CA LEU A 264 6.40 10.06 -27.53
C LEU A 264 7.18 8.80 -27.15
N PRO A 265 8.52 8.79 -27.27
CA PRO A 265 9.33 7.63 -26.90
C PRO A 265 9.08 7.19 -25.46
N VAL A 266 9.00 5.87 -25.24
CA VAL A 266 8.91 5.30 -23.89
C VAL A 266 10.11 5.68 -23.03
N THR A 267 9.89 5.76 -21.72
CA THR A 267 10.90 6.24 -20.75
C THR A 267 12.20 5.44 -20.81
N HIS A 268 12.12 4.11 -20.99
CA HIS A 268 13.30 3.25 -21.01
C HIS A 268 14.16 3.41 -22.27
N ASN A 269 13.62 3.91 -23.37
CA ASN A 269 14.40 4.24 -24.57
C ASN A 269 15.23 5.52 -24.40
N ILE A 270 14.87 6.39 -23.45
CA ILE A 270 15.61 7.63 -23.15
C ILE A 270 16.60 7.42 -22.01
N TYR A 271 16.14 6.84 -20.89
CA TYR A 271 16.91 6.73 -19.65
C TYR A 271 17.54 5.35 -19.44
N GLY A 272 17.24 4.38 -20.31
CA GLY A 272 17.65 3.00 -20.18
C GLY A 272 16.73 2.18 -19.27
N ILE A 273 16.67 0.88 -19.52
CA ILE A 273 15.89 -0.10 -18.75
C ILE A 273 16.25 -0.06 -17.25
N PRO A 274 17.53 -0.14 -16.84
CA PRO A 274 17.88 -0.24 -15.41
C PRO A 274 17.40 0.98 -14.59
N ARG A 275 17.57 2.20 -15.13
CA ARG A 275 17.13 3.42 -14.45
C ARG A 275 15.61 3.52 -14.39
N THR A 276 14.92 3.10 -15.45
CA THR A 276 13.46 3.15 -15.52
C THR A 276 12.84 2.18 -14.51
N ILE A 277 13.34 0.95 -14.42
CA ILE A 277 12.91 -0.04 -13.40
C ILE A 277 13.15 0.51 -12.00
N ASN A 278 14.37 0.99 -11.72
CA ASN A 278 14.72 1.49 -10.39
C ASN A 278 13.82 2.67 -9.97
N THR A 279 13.55 3.59 -10.91
CA THR A 279 12.68 4.74 -10.66
C THR A 279 11.23 4.32 -10.42
N ALA A 280 10.67 3.46 -11.25
CA ALA A 280 9.30 2.99 -11.08
C ALA A 280 9.11 2.23 -9.76
N ASN A 281 10.07 1.37 -9.39
CA ASN A 281 10.07 0.66 -8.12
C ASN A 281 10.14 1.64 -6.93
N TYR A 282 11.00 2.65 -7.00
CA TYR A 282 11.04 3.71 -5.99
C TYR A 282 9.68 4.40 -5.85
N MET A 283 9.01 4.69 -6.96
CA MET A 283 7.69 5.32 -6.95
C MET A 283 6.58 4.45 -6.35
N TYR A 284 6.66 3.12 -6.47
CA TYR A 284 5.77 2.21 -5.73
C TYR A 284 5.93 2.37 -4.22
N PHE A 285 7.16 2.43 -3.71
CA PHE A 285 7.41 2.61 -2.28
C PHE A 285 7.10 4.04 -1.80
N ALA A 286 7.29 5.05 -2.66
CA ALA A 286 6.88 6.42 -2.36
C ALA A 286 5.34 6.54 -2.26
N ALA A 287 4.59 5.77 -3.05
CA ALA A 287 3.14 5.67 -2.93
C ALA A 287 2.72 4.94 -1.64
N LEU A 288 3.40 3.84 -1.28
CA LEU A 288 3.18 3.15 0.01
C LEU A 288 3.45 4.07 1.19
N SER A 289 4.53 4.85 1.14
CA SER A 289 4.88 5.85 2.15
C SER A 289 3.73 6.85 2.35
N ARG A 290 3.12 7.37 1.26
CA ARG A 290 1.92 8.22 1.32
C ARG A 290 0.70 7.49 1.88
N CYS A 291 0.50 6.22 1.53
CA CYS A 291 -0.59 5.40 2.07
C CYS A 291 -0.52 5.28 3.59
N ILE A 292 0.68 5.09 4.15
CA ILE A 292 0.91 5.04 5.60
C ILE A 292 0.49 6.36 6.27
N LEU A 293 0.64 7.51 5.60
CA LEU A 293 0.25 8.81 6.14
C LEU A 293 -1.26 9.01 6.25
N LEU A 294 -2.07 8.13 5.63
CA LEU A 294 -3.53 8.14 5.83
C LEU A 294 -3.93 7.70 7.26
N GLY A 295 -2.99 7.13 8.04
CA GLY A 295 -3.18 6.86 9.46
C GLY A 295 -4.08 5.68 9.81
N LYS A 296 -4.40 4.81 8.85
CA LYS A 296 -5.18 3.57 9.04
C LYS A 296 -4.38 2.35 8.60
N LEU A 297 -4.32 1.32 9.43
CA LEU A 297 -3.61 0.07 9.09
C LEU A 297 -4.29 -0.64 7.91
N GLU A 298 -5.62 -0.59 7.89
CA GLU A 298 -6.47 -1.14 6.83
C GLU A 298 -6.14 -0.53 5.46
N ALA A 299 -5.66 0.72 5.42
CA ALA A 299 -5.23 1.35 4.17
C ALA A 299 -3.99 0.67 3.59
N VAL A 300 -3.05 0.26 4.44
CA VAL A 300 -1.83 -0.45 4.04
C VAL A 300 -2.14 -1.89 3.61
N GLU A 301 -3.09 -2.54 4.29
CA GLU A 301 -3.59 -3.86 3.91
C GLU A 301 -4.23 -3.84 2.52
N ILE A 302 -5.17 -2.89 2.29
CA ILE A 302 -5.81 -2.68 0.98
C ILE A 302 -4.75 -2.38 -0.09
N PHE A 303 -3.82 -1.46 0.18
CA PHE A 303 -2.74 -1.14 -0.77
C PHE A 303 -1.95 -2.38 -1.17
N THR A 304 -1.54 -3.18 -0.18
CA THR A 304 -0.74 -4.38 -0.42
C THR A 304 -1.53 -5.41 -1.21
N GLU A 305 -2.77 -5.68 -0.83
CA GLU A 305 -3.65 -6.63 -1.52
C GLU A 305 -3.88 -6.21 -2.98
N GLN A 306 -4.24 -4.95 -3.23
CA GLN A 306 -4.51 -4.47 -4.58
C GLN A 306 -3.27 -4.48 -5.49
N LEU A 307 -2.08 -4.17 -4.95
CA LEU A 307 -0.83 -4.30 -5.71
C LEU A 307 -0.48 -5.76 -6.00
N MET A 308 -0.72 -6.68 -5.06
CA MET A 308 -0.52 -8.11 -5.29
C MET A 308 -1.46 -8.63 -6.38
N GLU A 309 -2.74 -8.26 -6.35
CA GLU A 309 -3.69 -8.62 -7.40
C GLU A 309 -3.27 -8.07 -8.77
N LEU A 310 -2.83 -6.81 -8.84
CA LEU A 310 -2.31 -6.23 -10.09
C LEU A 310 -1.17 -7.09 -10.67
N HIS A 311 -0.19 -7.47 -9.86
CA HIS A 311 0.94 -8.31 -10.30
C HIS A 311 0.52 -9.75 -10.63
N ARG A 312 -0.49 -10.31 -9.95
CA ARG A 312 -1.06 -11.62 -10.34
C ARG A 312 -1.70 -11.56 -11.72
N GLY A 313 -2.45 -10.49 -12.01
CA GLY A 313 -3.03 -10.25 -13.33
C GLY A 313 -1.96 -10.11 -14.41
N GLN A 314 -1.01 -9.19 -14.21
CA GLN A 314 0.11 -8.99 -15.13
C GLN A 314 0.90 -10.29 -15.36
N GLY A 315 1.20 -11.04 -14.30
CA GLY A 315 1.94 -12.30 -14.40
C GLY A 315 1.22 -13.37 -15.22
N LYS A 316 -0.11 -13.46 -15.15
CA LYS A 316 -0.90 -14.39 -15.98
C LYS A 316 -0.80 -14.02 -17.46
N GLU A 317 -0.95 -12.74 -17.79
CA GLU A 317 -0.86 -12.23 -19.16
C GLU A 317 0.52 -12.50 -19.77
N LEU A 318 1.59 -12.16 -19.03
CA LEU A 318 2.97 -12.43 -19.43
C LEU A 318 3.22 -13.93 -19.62
N TYR A 319 2.72 -14.76 -18.69
CA TYR A 319 2.86 -16.22 -18.79
C TYR A 319 2.24 -16.76 -20.07
N TRP A 320 0.97 -16.42 -20.34
CA TRP A 320 0.28 -16.85 -21.57
C TRP A 320 1.01 -16.41 -22.83
N ARG A 321 1.44 -15.14 -22.86
CA ARG A 321 2.22 -14.56 -23.97
C ARG A 321 3.53 -15.31 -24.22
N ASP A 322 4.29 -15.59 -23.15
CA ASP A 322 5.64 -16.15 -23.28
C ASP A 322 5.64 -17.66 -23.52
N VAL A 323 4.67 -18.39 -22.98
CA VAL A 323 4.47 -19.83 -23.28
C VAL A 323 3.61 -20.07 -24.52
N VAL A 324 3.07 -19.00 -25.12
CA VAL A 324 2.20 -19.03 -26.30
C VAL A 324 0.97 -19.93 -26.08
N GLN A 325 0.31 -19.76 -24.94
CA GLN A 325 -0.89 -20.49 -24.57
C GLN A 325 -2.09 -19.54 -24.54
N CYS A 326 -3.01 -19.72 -25.48
CA CYS A 326 -4.23 -18.92 -25.54
C CYS A 326 -5.16 -19.23 -24.36
N PRO A 327 -5.56 -18.24 -23.55
CA PRO A 327 -6.49 -18.44 -22.45
C PRO A 327 -7.95 -18.59 -22.94
N THR A 328 -8.82 -19.07 -22.04
CA THR A 328 -10.26 -18.94 -22.20
C THR A 328 -10.72 -17.51 -21.97
N GLU A 329 -11.89 -17.12 -22.51
CA GLU A 329 -12.47 -15.79 -22.27
C GLU A 329 -12.66 -15.53 -20.77
N LYS A 330 -13.08 -16.55 -20.01
CA LYS A 330 -13.25 -16.46 -18.57
C LYS A 330 -11.93 -16.21 -17.84
N GLU A 331 -10.88 -16.93 -18.19
CA GLU A 331 -9.55 -16.71 -17.61
C GLU A 331 -9.03 -15.30 -17.93
N TYR A 332 -9.24 -14.84 -19.16
CA TYR A 332 -8.92 -13.47 -19.56
C TYR A 332 -9.69 -12.44 -18.73
N GLU A 333 -11.00 -12.60 -18.53
CA GLU A 333 -11.80 -11.68 -17.70
C GLU A 333 -11.33 -11.65 -16.24
N GLU A 334 -10.95 -12.80 -15.68
CA GLU A 334 -10.35 -12.90 -14.34
C GLU A 334 -9.00 -12.17 -14.29
N MET A 335 -8.16 -12.33 -15.31
CA MET A 335 -6.90 -11.60 -15.44
C MET A 335 -7.12 -10.09 -15.54
N ALA A 336 -8.05 -9.64 -16.40
CA ALA A 336 -8.39 -8.23 -16.59
C ALA A 336 -8.92 -7.59 -15.29
N MET A 337 -9.73 -8.32 -14.54
CA MET A 337 -10.18 -7.91 -13.21
C MET A 337 -9.01 -7.73 -12.24
N GLN A 338 -7.98 -8.57 -12.30
CA GLN A 338 -6.81 -8.47 -11.45
C GLN A 338 -5.88 -7.31 -11.89
N LYS A 339 -5.44 -7.31 -13.15
CA LYS A 339 -4.50 -6.34 -13.72
C LYS A 339 -5.06 -4.91 -13.69
N THR A 340 -6.24 -4.72 -14.24
CA THR A 340 -6.87 -3.40 -14.35
C THR A 340 -7.68 -3.10 -13.11
N GLY A 341 -8.45 -4.06 -12.59
CA GLY A 341 -9.34 -3.82 -11.45
C GLY A 341 -8.63 -3.52 -10.14
N GLY A 342 -7.41 -4.02 -9.89
CA GLY A 342 -6.65 -3.69 -8.68
C GLY A 342 -6.44 -2.18 -8.51
N LEU A 343 -6.07 -1.48 -9.58
CA LEU A 343 -5.82 -0.03 -9.53
C LEU A 343 -7.11 0.83 -9.59
N PHE A 344 -8.23 0.26 -10.05
CA PHE A 344 -9.56 0.88 -9.92
C PHE A 344 -10.15 0.68 -8.52
N ALA A 345 -9.92 -0.50 -7.94
CA ALA A 345 -10.40 -0.86 -6.61
C ALA A 345 -9.68 -0.09 -5.51
N LEU A 346 -8.36 0.11 -5.65
CA LEU A 346 -7.53 0.79 -4.67
C LEU A 346 -8.11 2.15 -4.22
N PRO A 347 -8.34 3.16 -5.09
CA PRO A 347 -8.90 4.44 -4.66
C PRO A 347 -10.27 4.28 -4.01
N VAL A 348 -11.15 3.42 -4.56
CA VAL A 348 -12.52 3.27 -4.06
C VAL A 348 -12.55 2.62 -2.68
N GLN A 349 -11.73 1.59 -2.46
CA GLN A 349 -11.61 0.92 -1.16
C GLN A 349 -10.94 1.83 -0.12
N LEU A 350 -9.87 2.56 -0.49
CA LEU A 350 -9.25 3.54 0.39
C LEU A 350 -10.22 4.65 0.77
N MET A 351 -10.95 5.20 -0.20
CA MET A 351 -12.01 6.20 0.04
C MET A 351 -13.11 5.63 0.94
N GLY A 352 -13.47 4.35 0.78
CA GLY A 352 -14.44 3.65 1.62
C GLY A 352 -14.08 3.61 3.11
N LEU A 353 -12.78 3.64 3.45
CA LEU A 353 -12.35 3.73 4.85
C LEU A 353 -12.69 5.07 5.50
N PHE A 354 -12.79 6.15 4.71
CA PHE A 354 -13.03 7.52 5.19
C PHE A 354 -14.42 8.04 4.81
N GLY A 355 -15.15 7.33 3.97
CA GLY A 355 -16.48 7.70 3.52
C GLY A 355 -17.53 7.64 4.62
N LYS A 356 -18.56 8.48 4.49
CA LYS A 356 -19.66 8.56 5.48
C LYS A 356 -20.65 7.41 5.37
N LYS A 357 -20.70 6.77 4.20
CA LYS A 357 -21.64 5.69 3.86
C LYS A 357 -20.87 4.51 3.28
N GLN A 358 -21.33 3.31 3.60
CA GLN A 358 -20.82 2.08 3.01
C GLN A 358 -21.63 1.70 1.78
N TYR A 359 -20.92 1.27 0.75
CA TYR A 359 -21.46 0.78 -0.51
C TYR A 359 -20.69 -0.48 -0.92
N ASP A 360 -21.36 -1.43 -1.57
CA ASP A 360 -20.68 -2.56 -2.20
C ASP A 360 -20.43 -2.25 -3.68
N PHE A 361 -19.21 -1.81 -3.98
CA PHE A 361 -18.77 -1.51 -5.34
C PHE A 361 -18.10 -2.69 -6.04
N LYS A 362 -17.99 -3.88 -5.42
CA LYS A 362 -17.20 -4.99 -5.95
C LYS A 362 -17.61 -5.37 -7.37
N SER A 363 -18.91 -5.54 -7.60
CA SER A 363 -19.44 -5.92 -8.92
C SER A 363 -19.24 -4.81 -9.97
N LEU A 364 -19.46 -3.55 -9.59
CA LEU A 364 -19.26 -2.40 -10.48
C LEU A 364 -17.79 -2.26 -10.88
N ILE A 365 -16.86 -2.35 -9.92
CA ILE A 365 -15.41 -2.25 -10.17
C ILE A 365 -14.93 -3.39 -11.05
N LYS A 366 -15.41 -4.62 -10.81
CA LYS A 366 -15.11 -5.78 -11.66
C LYS A 366 -15.50 -5.52 -13.12
N ASN A 367 -16.74 -5.11 -13.36
CA ASN A 367 -17.23 -4.88 -14.71
C ASN A 367 -16.56 -3.68 -15.37
N LEU A 368 -16.23 -2.63 -14.60
CA LEU A 368 -15.44 -1.51 -15.11
C LEU A 368 -14.07 -2.00 -15.59
N ALA A 369 -13.37 -2.78 -14.77
CA ALA A 369 -12.04 -3.30 -15.11
C ALA A 369 -12.05 -4.10 -16.42
N ILE A 370 -13.01 -5.02 -16.56
CA ILE A 370 -13.17 -5.83 -17.77
C ILE A 370 -13.49 -4.95 -18.97
N TYR A 371 -14.46 -4.02 -18.84
CA TYR A 371 -14.83 -3.09 -19.90
C TYR A 371 -13.65 -2.24 -20.37
N PHE A 372 -12.88 -1.66 -19.45
CA PHE A 372 -11.72 -0.83 -19.77
C PHE A 372 -10.63 -1.63 -20.47
N GLN A 373 -10.38 -2.88 -20.05
CA GLN A 373 -9.37 -3.73 -20.67
C GLN A 373 -9.78 -4.16 -22.08
N ILE A 374 -11.00 -4.69 -22.26
CA ILE A 374 -11.49 -5.11 -23.59
C ILE A 374 -11.54 -3.91 -24.54
N ARG A 375 -11.92 -2.73 -24.04
CA ARG A 375 -11.92 -1.50 -24.84
C ARG A 375 -10.50 -1.11 -25.27
N ASP A 376 -9.51 -1.17 -24.38
CA ASP A 376 -8.12 -0.85 -24.73
C ASP A 376 -7.58 -1.83 -25.78
N ASP A 377 -7.83 -3.13 -25.60
CA ASP A 377 -7.46 -4.19 -26.53
C ASP A 377 -8.12 -4.01 -27.91
N TYR A 378 -9.41 -3.64 -27.95
CA TYR A 378 -10.11 -3.35 -29.21
C TYR A 378 -9.48 -2.17 -29.94
N ILE A 379 -9.30 -1.05 -29.24
CA ILE A 379 -8.77 0.20 -29.81
C ILE A 379 -7.32 0.05 -30.25
N ASN A 380 -6.51 -0.77 -29.58
CA ASN A 380 -5.12 -1.08 -29.96
C ASN A 380 -5.03 -1.62 -31.40
N LEU A 381 -5.99 -2.45 -31.79
CA LEU A 381 -6.00 -3.12 -33.10
C LEU A 381 -6.71 -2.31 -34.19
N CYS A 382 -7.66 -1.43 -33.83
CA CYS A 382 -8.56 -0.79 -34.80
C CYS A 382 -8.41 0.73 -34.96
N SER A 383 -7.82 1.42 -33.98
CA SER A 383 -7.85 2.89 -33.95
C SER A 383 -6.59 3.52 -34.52
N GLN A 384 -6.78 4.38 -35.53
CA GLN A 384 -5.69 5.16 -36.13
C GLN A 384 -5.08 6.16 -35.14
N THR A 385 -5.91 6.88 -34.38
CA THR A 385 -5.43 7.82 -33.33
C THR A 385 -4.64 7.09 -32.23
N TYR A 386 -4.99 5.84 -31.93
CA TYR A 386 -4.24 5.05 -30.96
C TYR A 386 -2.92 4.53 -31.54
N ALA A 387 -2.90 4.16 -32.82
CA ALA A 387 -1.69 3.81 -33.54
C ALA A 387 -0.66 4.95 -33.56
N GLU A 388 -1.10 6.21 -33.59
CA GLU A 388 -0.24 7.40 -33.44
C GLU A 388 0.30 7.57 -32.00
N GLN A 389 -0.39 7.06 -30.98
CA GLN A 389 0.00 7.20 -29.58
C GLN A 389 0.94 6.09 -29.09
N LYS A 390 0.81 4.89 -29.64
CA LYS A 390 1.69 3.74 -29.38
C LYS A 390 2.34 3.35 -30.70
N THR A 391 1.96 2.23 -31.30
CA THR A 391 2.29 1.89 -32.69
C THR A 391 1.11 1.12 -33.30
N PHE A 392 1.09 0.95 -34.62
CA PHE A 392 0.03 0.20 -35.29
C PHE A 392 -0.04 -1.25 -34.78
N ALA A 393 -1.16 -1.63 -34.17
CA ALA A 393 -1.43 -2.97 -33.62
C ALA A 393 -0.26 -3.52 -32.80
N GLU A 394 0.09 -2.80 -31.74
CA GLU A 394 1.22 -3.13 -30.88
C GLU A 394 1.03 -4.47 -30.16
N ASP A 395 -0.21 -4.82 -29.78
CA ASP A 395 -0.53 -6.11 -29.14
C ASP A 395 -0.03 -7.31 -29.97
N LEU A 396 -0.04 -7.19 -31.31
CA LEU A 396 0.51 -8.23 -32.21
C LEU A 396 2.05 -8.29 -32.14
N THR A 397 2.74 -7.15 -32.02
CA THR A 397 4.20 -7.11 -31.84
C THR A 397 4.59 -7.63 -30.47
N GLU A 398 3.79 -7.38 -29.45
CA GLU A 398 4.00 -7.90 -28.10
C GLU A 398 3.79 -9.43 -28.06
N GLY A 399 2.99 -9.97 -29.00
CA GLY A 399 2.54 -11.37 -28.98
C GLY A 399 1.45 -11.62 -27.95
N LYS A 400 0.75 -10.55 -27.54
CA LYS A 400 -0.22 -10.53 -26.46
C LYS A 400 -1.52 -11.22 -26.88
N PHE A 401 -2.10 -12.01 -25.98
CA PHE A 401 -3.45 -12.57 -26.14
C PHE A 401 -4.51 -11.54 -25.69
N SER A 402 -4.73 -10.52 -26.50
CA SER A 402 -5.79 -9.52 -26.26
C SER A 402 -7.18 -10.07 -26.59
N PHE A 403 -8.25 -9.47 -26.06
CA PHE A 403 -9.61 -10.04 -26.17
C PHE A 403 -10.03 -10.37 -27.61
N PRO A 404 -9.90 -9.46 -28.60
CA PRO A 404 -10.26 -9.78 -29.98
C PRO A 404 -9.42 -10.93 -30.56
N ILE A 405 -8.16 -11.05 -30.14
CA ILE A 405 -7.26 -12.12 -30.61
C ILE A 405 -7.69 -13.47 -30.03
N ILE A 406 -8.02 -13.53 -28.74
CA ILE A 406 -8.53 -14.75 -28.08
C ILE A 406 -9.80 -15.26 -28.78
N VAL A 407 -10.68 -14.35 -29.17
CA VAL A 407 -11.94 -14.68 -29.88
C VAL A 407 -11.67 -15.17 -31.30
N ALA A 408 -10.66 -14.61 -31.98
CA ALA A 408 -10.34 -14.96 -33.36
C ALA A 408 -9.64 -16.32 -33.51
N ILE A 409 -8.93 -16.79 -32.48
CA ILE A 409 -8.16 -18.05 -32.51
C ILE A 409 -9.10 -19.25 -32.59
N ASP A 410 -8.89 -20.14 -33.57
CA ASP A 410 -9.59 -21.41 -33.62
C ASP A 410 -8.94 -22.41 -32.66
N LYS A 411 -9.55 -22.57 -31.49
CA LYS A 411 -9.08 -23.46 -30.43
C LYS A 411 -9.13 -24.95 -30.79
N LYS A 412 -9.72 -25.32 -31.92
CA LYS A 412 -9.72 -26.70 -32.43
C LYS A 412 -8.55 -27.00 -33.36
N SER A 413 -7.84 -25.97 -33.82
CA SER A 413 -6.67 -26.11 -34.68
C SER A 413 -5.39 -26.01 -33.86
N ASP A 414 -4.59 -27.07 -33.88
CA ASP A 414 -3.26 -27.07 -33.24
C ASP A 414 -2.24 -26.17 -33.98
N ASP A 415 -2.55 -25.78 -35.23
CA ASP A 415 -1.69 -24.94 -36.09
C ASP A 415 -2.45 -23.68 -36.56
N ASP A 416 -3.12 -23.02 -35.64
CA ASP A 416 -3.82 -21.76 -35.94
C ASP A 416 -2.85 -20.66 -36.39
N GLU A 417 -3.13 -20.07 -37.55
CA GLU A 417 -2.31 -19.01 -38.16
C GLU A 417 -2.12 -17.78 -37.25
N ILE A 418 -3.12 -17.37 -36.47
CA ILE A 418 -3.02 -16.19 -35.58
C ILE A 418 -2.04 -16.48 -34.44
N ILE A 419 -2.10 -17.70 -33.86
CA ILE A 419 -1.13 -18.14 -32.85
C ILE A 419 0.29 -18.11 -33.41
N ASN A 420 0.48 -18.61 -34.64
CA ASN A 420 1.78 -18.61 -35.29
C ASN A 420 2.29 -17.18 -35.54
N ILE A 421 1.43 -16.24 -35.95
CA ILE A 421 1.78 -14.83 -36.09
C ILE A 421 2.19 -14.24 -34.74
N LEU A 422 1.42 -14.43 -33.67
CA LEU A 422 1.76 -13.92 -32.33
C LEU A 422 3.12 -14.43 -31.84
N ARG A 423 3.42 -15.72 -32.09
CA ARG A 423 4.70 -16.32 -31.72
C ARG A 423 5.89 -15.62 -32.36
N GLN A 424 5.73 -15.07 -33.57
CA GLN A 424 6.78 -14.35 -34.28
C GLN A 424 6.97 -12.90 -33.81
N ARG A 425 6.03 -12.34 -33.03
CA ARG A 425 6.09 -10.95 -32.54
C ARG A 425 6.38 -9.95 -33.68
N PRO A 426 5.55 -9.94 -34.74
CA PRO A 426 5.86 -9.25 -35.99
C PRO A 426 5.99 -7.75 -35.79
N LYS A 427 7.00 -7.17 -36.44
CA LYS A 427 7.14 -5.71 -36.63
C LYS A 427 6.63 -5.25 -38.00
N ASP A 428 6.50 -6.19 -38.95
CA ASP A 428 6.03 -5.92 -40.31
C ASP A 428 4.54 -5.54 -40.31
N VAL A 429 4.24 -4.38 -40.91
CA VAL A 429 2.89 -3.83 -41.00
C VAL A 429 1.96 -4.68 -41.85
N GLU A 430 2.45 -5.32 -42.91
CA GLU A 430 1.63 -6.14 -43.80
C GLU A 430 1.23 -7.46 -43.14
N VAL A 431 2.12 -8.05 -42.33
CA VAL A 431 1.77 -9.22 -41.48
C VAL A 431 0.68 -8.84 -40.46
N LYS A 432 0.80 -7.67 -39.82
CA LYS A 432 -0.22 -7.17 -38.90
C LYS A 432 -1.56 -6.94 -39.58
N LYS A 433 -1.57 -6.27 -40.74
CA LYS A 433 -2.79 -6.06 -41.54
C LYS A 433 -3.43 -7.38 -41.97
N TYR A 434 -2.63 -8.37 -42.36
CA TYR A 434 -3.13 -9.70 -42.69
C TYR A 434 -3.80 -10.37 -41.50
N CYS A 435 -3.16 -10.36 -40.33
CA CYS A 435 -3.72 -10.89 -39.09
C CYS A 435 -5.06 -10.21 -38.75
N ILE A 436 -5.12 -8.89 -38.83
CA ILE A 436 -6.34 -8.12 -38.55
C ILE A 436 -7.47 -8.49 -39.51
N ARG A 437 -7.20 -8.64 -40.82
CA ARG A 437 -8.23 -9.08 -41.79
C ARG A 437 -8.78 -10.45 -41.44
N MET A 438 -7.93 -11.41 -41.08
CA MET A 438 -8.41 -12.72 -40.61
C MET A 438 -9.29 -12.61 -39.37
N MET A 439 -8.93 -11.76 -38.41
CA MET A 439 -9.74 -11.54 -37.20
C MET A 439 -11.11 -10.95 -37.54
N GLU A 440 -11.18 -10.06 -38.54
CA GLU A 440 -12.41 -9.51 -39.06
C GLU A 440 -13.28 -10.57 -39.76
N GLU A 441 -12.69 -11.37 -40.64
CA GLU A 441 -13.38 -12.47 -41.34
C GLU A 441 -13.94 -13.54 -40.38
N ARG A 442 -13.21 -13.81 -39.29
CA ARG A 442 -13.66 -14.69 -38.20
C ARG A 442 -14.68 -14.05 -37.26
N GLY A 443 -15.05 -12.79 -37.47
CA GLY A 443 -16.08 -12.08 -36.73
C GLY A 443 -15.66 -11.62 -35.32
N ALA A 444 -14.37 -11.62 -35.01
CA ALA A 444 -13.88 -11.34 -33.65
C ALA A 444 -14.13 -9.89 -33.21
N PHE A 445 -13.99 -8.92 -34.12
CA PHE A 445 -14.30 -7.52 -33.83
C PHE A 445 -15.78 -7.29 -33.57
N ARG A 446 -16.68 -7.97 -34.31
CA ARG A 446 -18.13 -7.89 -34.09
C ARG A 446 -18.49 -8.43 -32.70
N TYR A 447 -17.98 -9.61 -32.36
CA TYR A 447 -18.19 -10.21 -31.04
C TYR A 447 -17.63 -9.33 -29.91
N THR A 448 -16.46 -8.71 -30.11
CA THR A 448 -15.88 -7.77 -29.13
C THR A 448 -16.78 -6.55 -28.91
N LEU A 449 -17.35 -5.98 -29.97
CA LEU A 449 -18.29 -4.86 -29.87
C LEU A 449 -19.58 -5.26 -29.14
N GLU A 450 -20.13 -6.44 -29.44
CA GLU A 450 -21.30 -6.99 -28.73
C GLU A 450 -21.00 -7.14 -27.24
N ARG A 451 -19.82 -7.70 -26.88
CA ARG A 451 -19.41 -7.83 -25.48
C ARG A 451 -19.23 -6.48 -24.78
N LEU A 452 -18.67 -5.48 -25.46
CA LEU A 452 -18.54 -4.12 -24.93
C LEU A 452 -19.90 -3.46 -24.71
N GLN A 453 -20.88 -3.71 -25.59
CA GLN A 453 -22.25 -3.22 -25.41
C GLN A 453 -22.93 -3.88 -24.21
N GLU A 454 -22.80 -5.20 -24.03
CA GLU A 454 -23.34 -5.90 -22.85
C GLU A 454 -22.76 -5.36 -21.54
N LEU A 455 -21.45 -5.15 -21.49
CA LEU A 455 -20.76 -4.59 -20.33
C LEU A 455 -21.19 -3.14 -20.09
N HIS A 456 -21.34 -2.34 -21.15
CA HIS A 456 -21.87 -0.98 -21.06
C HIS A 456 -23.25 -0.96 -20.38
N ASP A 457 -24.20 -1.74 -20.88
CA ASP A 457 -25.57 -1.75 -20.38
C ASP A 457 -25.64 -2.26 -18.93
N LEU A 458 -24.81 -3.26 -18.62
CA LEU A 458 -24.64 -3.75 -17.25
C LEU A 458 -24.10 -2.67 -16.31
N LEU A 459 -23.09 -1.91 -16.74
CA LEU A 459 -22.52 -0.82 -15.95
C LEU A 459 -23.53 0.29 -15.69
N ILE A 460 -24.30 0.71 -16.70
CA ILE A 460 -25.34 1.73 -16.55
C ILE A 460 -26.41 1.26 -15.55
N SER A 461 -26.88 0.02 -15.68
CA SER A 461 -27.84 -0.60 -14.75
C SER A 461 -27.32 -0.63 -13.31
N GLN A 462 -26.06 -1.03 -13.10
CA GLN A 462 -25.44 -1.06 -11.77
C GLN A 462 -25.33 0.33 -11.14
N ILE A 463 -25.02 1.35 -11.93
CA ILE A 463 -24.94 2.73 -11.46
C ILE A 463 -26.32 3.24 -11.03
N ASP A 464 -27.37 2.87 -11.75
CA ASP A 464 -28.75 3.25 -11.39
C ASP A 464 -29.20 2.62 -10.08
N LEU A 465 -28.88 1.34 -9.88
CA LEU A 465 -29.17 0.64 -8.63
C LEU A 465 -28.45 1.25 -7.41
N LEU A 466 -27.31 1.91 -7.61
CA LEU A 466 -26.53 2.57 -6.55
C LEU A 466 -26.99 4.02 -6.25
N GLY A 467 -28.11 4.46 -6.83
CA GLY A 467 -28.73 5.75 -6.55
C GLY A 467 -28.39 6.86 -7.55
N GLU A 468 -28.14 6.49 -8.81
CA GLU A 468 -27.73 7.34 -9.94
C GLU A 468 -26.42 8.12 -9.73
N ASN A 469 -25.53 8.08 -10.72
CA ASN A 469 -24.31 8.89 -10.73
C ASN A 469 -24.03 9.43 -12.13
N ARG A 470 -24.45 10.69 -12.35
CA ARG A 470 -24.37 11.33 -13.67
C ARG A 470 -22.94 11.48 -14.16
N GLU A 471 -21.98 11.72 -13.27
CA GLU A 471 -20.57 11.87 -13.66
C GLU A 471 -20.00 10.54 -14.17
N LEU A 472 -20.26 9.44 -13.45
CA LEU A 472 -19.79 8.12 -13.85
C LEU A 472 -20.46 7.65 -15.14
N LYS A 473 -21.78 7.86 -15.28
CA LYS A 473 -22.51 7.55 -16.52
C LYS A 473 -21.95 8.32 -17.71
N ASN A 474 -21.81 9.64 -17.59
CA ASN A 474 -21.27 10.47 -18.66
C ASN A 474 -19.86 10.05 -19.07
N LEU A 475 -19.04 9.62 -18.11
CA LEU A 475 -17.72 9.09 -18.40
C LEU A 475 -17.79 7.79 -19.23
N ILE A 476 -18.61 6.83 -18.81
CA ILE A 476 -18.78 5.54 -19.50
C ILE A 476 -19.33 5.77 -20.92
N GLU A 477 -20.35 6.60 -21.06
CA GLU A 477 -20.94 7.00 -22.34
C GLU A 477 -19.92 7.65 -23.27
N THR A 478 -19.09 8.55 -22.75
CA THR A 478 -18.02 9.19 -23.54
C THR A 478 -17.02 8.14 -24.04
N LEU A 479 -16.63 7.21 -23.17
CA LEU A 479 -15.69 6.16 -23.54
C LEU A 479 -16.30 5.17 -24.54
N HIS A 480 -17.60 4.89 -24.42
CA HIS A 480 -18.31 3.98 -25.31
C HIS A 480 -18.48 4.56 -26.71
N LYS A 481 -18.73 5.88 -26.83
CA LYS A 481 -18.81 6.57 -28.12
C LYS A 481 -17.53 6.48 -28.95
N ASP A 482 -16.38 6.42 -28.29
CA ASP A 482 -15.08 6.23 -28.96
C ASP A 482 -14.91 4.82 -29.57
N VAL A 483 -15.73 3.86 -29.13
CA VAL A 483 -15.73 2.48 -29.66
C VAL A 483 -16.65 2.44 -30.87
N GLN A 484 -16.12 2.82 -32.04
CA GLN A 484 -16.85 2.75 -33.30
C GLN A 484 -16.46 1.47 -34.07
N PRO A 485 -17.38 0.88 -34.86
CA PRO A 485 -17.02 -0.21 -35.77
C PRO A 485 -15.89 0.20 -36.70
N MET A 486 -15.02 -0.75 -37.03
CA MET A 486 -13.98 -0.55 -38.04
C MET A 486 -14.62 0.02 -39.32
N ARG A 487 -14.09 1.14 -39.82
CA ARG A 487 -14.20 1.41 -41.25
C ARG A 487 -13.29 0.39 -41.93
N SER A 488 -13.76 -0.26 -43.00
CA SER A 488 -13.01 -1.37 -43.66
C SER A 488 -11.54 -1.03 -43.84
N LEU A 489 -10.63 -2.01 -43.75
CA LEU A 489 -9.18 -1.76 -43.92
C LEU A 489 -8.83 -1.03 -45.24
N ASP A 490 -9.69 -1.11 -46.26
CA ASP A 490 -9.54 -0.35 -47.51
C ASP A 490 -9.61 1.17 -47.33
N SER A 491 -10.31 1.64 -46.29
CA SER A 491 -10.37 3.07 -45.93
C SER A 491 -9.12 3.57 -45.21
N LEU A 492 -8.28 2.69 -44.66
CA LEU A 492 -6.98 3.04 -44.07
C LEU A 492 -5.88 3.23 -45.15
N ASN A 493 -6.06 2.64 -46.33
CA ASN A 493 -5.12 2.78 -47.46
C ASN A 493 -5.28 4.10 -48.23
N THR A 494 -6.38 4.84 -48.06
CA THR A 494 -6.70 6.02 -48.90
C THR A 494 -6.12 7.36 -48.41
N ILE A 495 -5.43 7.40 -47.26
CA ILE A 495 -4.95 8.67 -46.66
C ILE A 495 -3.42 8.78 -46.61
N ASN A 496 -2.67 7.67 -46.79
CA ASN A 496 -1.20 7.69 -46.85
C ASN A 496 -0.63 7.92 -48.28
N GLY A 497 -1.47 8.37 -49.21
CA GLY A 497 -1.08 8.79 -50.54
C GLY A 497 -1.38 10.28 -50.74
N ASN A 498 -0.64 11.16 -50.05
CA ASN A 498 -0.41 12.56 -50.42
C ASN A 498 0.83 13.11 -49.72
#